data_AF-A0A1C6VWA0-F1
#
_entry.id   AF-A0A1C6VWA0-F1
#
_cell.length_a   1.000
_cell.length_b   1.000
_cell.length_c   1.000
_cell.angle_alpha   90.00
_cell.angle_beta   90.00
_cell.angle_gamma   90.00
#
_symmetry.space_group_name_H-M   'P 1'
#
loop_
_entity.id
_entity.type
_entity.pdbx_description
1 polymer ?
#
loop_
_entity_poly.entity_id
_entity_poly.type
_entity_poly.pdbx_seq_one_letter_code
_entity_poly.pdbx_strand_id
1 'polypeptide(L)'
;MVRASGAGPTDSVETPVDEELLRGTCPACQAVIGDAHRDDCDVAECLATGRKRMWCRAQPGTAGHDCGRADWTGRWPAHAEAREFGWHVRWDVEARRFVRCAPDVEGSGPDLSRLYENARWDQAARRWVRRRAVLFSRAVRGGRATIEELTKQARRYCAEQGYEVVGEHVGARGWREAVADVDEGKADVVVVPSLERLGFGKQVFERVDAVRAAGGRVAGPGLRVGADGRVVASTSTEHEEDPRGDR
;
A
#
# COMPACT_ATOMS: atom_id res chain seq x y z
N MET A 1 -44.46 48.05 1.05
CA MET A 1 -43.15 47.46 0.69
C MET A 1 -42.83 46.39 1.71
N VAL A 2 -43.17 45.13 1.42
CA VAL A 2 -43.01 43.99 2.34
C VAL A 2 -41.74 43.24 1.96
N ARG A 3 -40.84 43.08 2.93
CA ARG A 3 -39.62 42.26 2.83
C ARG A 3 -40.01 40.78 2.84
N ALA A 4 -39.45 39.99 1.94
CA ALA A 4 -39.44 38.54 2.04
C ALA A 4 -37.98 38.06 2.07
N SER A 5 -37.52 37.73 3.28
CA SER A 5 -36.27 37.00 3.52
C SER A 5 -36.61 35.52 3.58
N GLY A 6 -36.30 34.78 2.52
CA GLY A 6 -36.39 33.32 2.50
C GLY A 6 -35.05 32.72 2.91
N ALA A 7 -34.95 32.26 4.16
CA ALA A 7 -33.89 31.37 4.59
C ALA A 7 -34.21 29.97 4.04
N GLY A 8 -33.38 29.48 3.12
CA GLY A 8 -33.46 28.10 2.64
C GLY A 8 -33.03 27.12 3.74
N PRO A 9 -33.61 25.91 3.79
CA PRO A 9 -33.20 24.89 4.74
C PRO A 9 -31.77 24.44 4.43
N THR A 10 -30.87 24.70 5.37
CA THR A 10 -29.57 24.03 5.43
C THR A 10 -29.82 22.62 5.90
N ASP A 11 -30.15 21.72 4.96
CA ASP A 11 -30.05 20.27 5.18
C ASP A 11 -28.59 19.98 5.51
N SER A 12 -28.33 19.95 6.80
CA SER A 12 -27.06 19.51 7.35
C SER A 12 -27.08 18.01 7.13
N VAL A 13 -26.50 17.57 6.02
CA VAL A 13 -26.18 16.17 5.81
C VAL A 13 -25.18 15.84 6.92
N GLU A 14 -25.70 15.42 8.06
CA GLU A 14 -24.96 14.68 9.06
C GLU A 14 -24.51 13.43 8.33
N THR A 15 -23.35 13.51 7.65
CA THR A 15 -22.60 12.31 7.28
C THR A 15 -22.57 11.51 8.56
N PRO A 16 -23.18 10.31 8.61
CA PRO A 16 -23.07 9.46 9.78
C PRO A 16 -21.58 9.24 9.92
N VAL A 17 -21.00 9.93 10.90
CA VAL A 17 -19.65 9.66 11.31
C VAL A 17 -19.64 8.17 11.55
N ASP A 18 -18.69 7.49 10.93
CA ASP A 18 -18.28 6.13 11.28
C ASP A 18 -17.93 6.10 12.78
N GLU A 19 -18.93 6.21 13.66
CA GLU A 19 -18.99 5.56 14.97
C GLU A 19 -19.08 4.06 14.73
N GLU A 20 -18.16 3.57 13.91
CA GLU A 20 -17.85 2.18 13.77
C GLU A 20 -17.59 1.68 15.18
N LEU A 21 -18.58 0.93 15.68
CA LEU A 21 -18.83 0.62 17.07
C LEU A 21 -17.53 0.43 17.84
N LEU A 22 -17.11 1.48 18.57
CA LEU A 22 -15.99 1.39 19.48
C LEU A 22 -16.28 0.20 20.40
N ARG A 23 -15.40 -0.79 20.36
CA ARG A 23 -15.54 -1.95 21.22
C ARG A 23 -14.95 -1.59 22.57
N GLY A 24 -15.80 -1.57 23.60
CA GLY A 24 -15.38 -1.23 24.96
C GLY A 24 -14.19 -2.05 25.47
N THR A 25 -14.04 -3.30 24.98
CA THR A 25 -12.89 -4.16 25.27
C THR A 25 -12.28 -4.78 24.02
N CYS A 26 -10.98 -5.07 24.09
CA CYS A 26 -10.27 -5.84 23.08
C CYS A 26 -10.84 -7.27 23.05
N PRO A 27 -11.28 -7.79 21.89
CA PRO A 27 -11.90 -9.11 21.81
C PRO A 27 -10.96 -10.27 22.16
N ALA A 28 -9.64 -10.07 22.08
CA ALA A 28 -8.66 -11.11 22.34
C ALA A 28 -8.14 -11.14 23.78
N CYS A 29 -7.81 -9.98 24.36
CA CYS A 29 -7.20 -9.91 25.70
C CYS A 29 -8.07 -9.19 26.75
N GLN A 30 -9.24 -8.69 26.37
CA GLN A 30 -10.21 -7.99 27.21
C GLN A 30 -9.70 -6.66 27.82
N ALA A 31 -8.59 -6.10 27.33
CA ALA A 31 -8.16 -4.75 27.70
C ALA A 31 -9.28 -3.74 27.40
N VAL A 32 -9.64 -2.88 28.35
CA VAL A 32 -10.60 -1.79 28.14
C VAL A 32 -9.95 -0.66 27.35
N ILE A 33 -10.75 0.28 26.83
CA ILE A 33 -10.21 1.45 26.12
C ILE A 33 -9.27 2.23 27.05
N GLY A 34 -8.04 2.51 26.57
CA GLY A 34 -6.96 3.16 27.32
C GLY A 34 -6.04 2.22 28.08
N ASP A 35 -6.42 0.95 28.26
CA ASP A 35 -5.55 -0.05 28.88
C ASP A 35 -4.61 -0.68 27.86
N ALA A 36 -3.42 -1.04 28.33
CA ALA A 36 -2.45 -1.76 27.52
C ALA A 36 -2.93 -3.17 27.18
N HIS A 37 -2.70 -3.56 25.93
CA HIS A 37 -2.82 -4.96 25.55
C HIS A 37 -1.83 -5.84 26.33
N ARG A 38 -2.26 -7.08 26.63
CA ARG A 38 -1.35 -8.14 27.11
C ARG A 38 -0.27 -8.43 26.07
N ASP A 39 0.87 -8.92 26.52
CA ASP A 39 2.03 -9.21 25.67
C ASP A 39 1.77 -10.28 24.60
N ASP A 40 0.85 -11.20 24.86
CA ASP A 40 0.44 -12.29 23.97
C ASP A 40 -0.82 -11.98 23.15
N CYS A 41 -1.33 -10.75 23.20
CA CYS A 41 -2.51 -10.35 22.44
C CYS A 41 -2.22 -10.30 20.93
N ASP A 42 -3.04 -10.99 20.15
CA ASP A 42 -2.96 -11.07 18.69
C ASP A 42 -3.50 -9.83 17.96
N VAL A 43 -4.24 -8.98 18.67
CA VAL A 43 -4.70 -7.66 18.21
C VAL A 43 -3.64 -6.59 18.41
N ALA A 44 -2.78 -6.72 19.42
CA ALA A 44 -1.80 -5.69 19.76
C ALA A 44 -0.84 -5.42 18.59
N GLU A 45 -0.62 -4.15 18.27
CA GLU A 45 0.43 -3.74 17.33
C GLU A 45 1.78 -3.59 18.05
N CYS A 46 2.85 -3.82 17.31
CA CYS A 46 4.19 -3.39 17.65
C CYS A 46 4.35 -1.94 17.19
N LEU A 47 4.58 -1.02 18.13
CA LEU A 47 4.72 0.41 17.85
C LEU A 47 5.98 0.74 17.04
N ALA A 48 6.98 -0.15 17.02
CA ALA A 48 8.17 0.01 16.19
C ALA A 48 7.92 -0.33 14.71
N THR A 49 7.03 -1.29 14.41
CA THR A 49 6.86 -1.82 13.04
C THR A 49 5.47 -1.66 12.45
N GLY A 50 4.48 -1.32 13.27
CA GLY A 50 3.05 -1.27 12.91
C GLY A 50 2.41 -2.64 12.72
N ARG A 51 3.19 -3.72 12.73
CA ARG A 51 2.67 -5.09 12.54
C ARG A 51 2.16 -5.65 13.85
N LYS A 52 1.37 -6.71 13.78
CA LYS A 52 0.93 -7.48 14.96
C LYS A 52 2.13 -7.87 15.84
N ARG A 53 2.08 -7.52 17.12
CA ARG A 53 3.14 -7.72 18.11
C ARG A 53 3.60 -9.17 18.18
N MET A 54 2.66 -10.11 18.19
CA MET A 54 2.95 -11.55 18.23
C MET A 54 3.81 -12.02 17.04
N TRP A 55 3.66 -11.40 15.87
CA TRP A 55 4.44 -11.74 14.67
C TRP A 55 5.79 -11.02 14.66
N CYS A 56 5.86 -9.87 15.32
CA CYS A 56 7.05 -9.04 15.32
C CYS A 56 8.25 -9.77 15.94
N ARG A 57 8.06 -10.54 17.03
CA ARG A 57 9.15 -11.32 17.65
C ARG A 57 9.68 -12.47 16.78
N ALA A 58 8.89 -12.92 15.80
CA ALA A 58 9.26 -14.01 14.89
C ALA A 58 9.94 -13.53 13.60
N GLN A 59 9.99 -12.22 13.34
CA GLN A 59 10.58 -11.69 12.12
C GLN A 59 12.11 -11.57 12.20
N PRO A 60 12.84 -11.76 11.08
CA PRO A 60 14.27 -11.48 11.04
C PRO A 60 14.57 -10.01 11.33
N GLY A 61 15.57 -9.74 12.18
CA GLY A 61 16.00 -8.38 12.50
C GLY A 61 15.14 -7.65 13.54
N THR A 62 14.09 -8.26 14.05
CA THR A 62 13.22 -7.72 15.12
C THR A 62 13.28 -8.52 16.42
N ALA A 63 14.18 -9.52 16.50
CA ALA A 63 14.40 -10.25 17.74
C ALA A 63 14.91 -9.29 18.84
N GLY A 64 14.15 -9.16 19.93
CA GLY A 64 14.56 -8.42 21.12
C GLY A 64 14.38 -6.90 21.10
N HIS A 65 13.79 -6.30 20.05
CA HIS A 65 13.45 -4.88 20.11
C HIS A 65 12.24 -4.64 21.03
N ASP A 66 12.17 -3.44 21.59
CA ASP A 66 11.01 -2.99 22.35
C ASP A 66 9.83 -2.71 21.40
N CYS A 67 8.81 -3.56 21.48
CA CYS A 67 7.57 -3.40 20.72
C CYS A 67 6.72 -2.21 21.21
N GLY A 68 7.06 -1.64 22.37
CA GLY A 68 6.30 -0.60 23.04
C GLY A 68 4.99 -1.09 23.66
N ARG A 69 4.32 -0.18 24.36
CA ARG A 69 3.03 -0.40 25.02
C ARG A 69 1.89 0.12 24.14
N ALA A 70 1.30 -0.78 23.35
CA ALA A 70 0.10 -0.47 22.58
C ALA A 70 -1.14 -0.56 23.50
N ASP A 71 -1.87 0.55 23.59
CA ASP A 71 -3.11 0.67 24.35
C ASP A 71 -4.31 0.39 23.43
N TRP A 72 -5.36 -0.23 23.98
CA TRP A 72 -6.58 -0.50 23.24
C TRP A 72 -7.34 0.81 23.02
N THR A 73 -7.61 1.16 21.77
CA THR A 73 -8.30 2.43 21.41
C THR A 73 -9.80 2.25 21.21
N GLY A 74 -10.32 1.02 21.35
CA GLY A 74 -11.68 0.66 20.95
C GLY A 74 -11.81 0.32 19.47
N ARG A 75 -10.75 0.49 18.68
CA ARG A 75 -10.71 0.24 17.24
C ARG A 75 -9.77 -0.90 16.91
N TRP A 76 -10.13 -1.69 15.91
CA TRP A 76 -9.20 -2.66 15.33
C TRP A 76 -8.02 -1.92 14.70
N PRO A 77 -6.77 -2.29 15.02
CA PRO A 77 -5.63 -1.57 14.48
C PRO A 77 -5.53 -1.71 12.96
N ALA A 78 -4.91 -0.72 12.31
CA ALA A 78 -4.78 -0.61 10.85
C ALA A 78 -6.09 -0.47 10.04
N HIS A 79 -7.27 -0.67 10.65
CA HIS A 79 -8.55 -0.55 9.95
C HIS A 79 -8.83 0.88 9.48
N ALA A 80 -8.48 1.88 10.30
CA ALA A 80 -8.75 3.28 9.98
C ALA A 80 -8.00 3.72 8.71
N GLU A 81 -6.72 3.39 8.59
CA GLU A 81 -5.90 3.75 7.44
C GLU A 81 -6.30 2.98 6.17
N ALA A 82 -6.64 1.70 6.29
CA ALA A 82 -7.15 0.93 5.17
C ALA A 82 -8.44 1.54 4.59
N ARG A 83 -9.36 2.01 5.45
CA ARG A 83 -10.56 2.74 5.02
C ARG A 83 -10.25 4.10 4.44
N GLU A 84 -9.39 4.89 5.09
CA GLU A 84 -8.93 6.19 4.59
C GLU A 84 -8.35 6.05 3.17
N PHE A 85 -7.65 4.95 2.90
CA PHE A 85 -7.08 4.70 1.58
C PHE A 85 -8.07 4.13 0.57
N GLY A 86 -9.31 3.82 0.96
CA GLY A 86 -10.29 3.14 0.13
C GLY A 86 -9.88 1.71 -0.22
N TRP A 87 -9.07 1.06 0.61
CA TRP A 87 -8.57 -0.31 0.38
C TRP A 87 -9.51 -1.31 1.05
N HIS A 88 -10.41 -1.87 0.24
CA HIS A 88 -11.41 -2.82 0.70
C HIS A 88 -11.29 -4.16 -0.05
N VAL A 89 -11.68 -5.21 0.66
CA VAL A 89 -11.86 -6.57 0.14
C VAL A 89 -13.22 -7.11 0.54
N ARG A 90 -13.74 -8.03 -0.25
CA ARG A 90 -14.93 -8.82 0.06
C ARG A 90 -14.60 -10.29 -0.15
N TRP A 91 -15.22 -11.15 0.65
CA TRP A 91 -15.19 -12.59 0.38
C TRP A 91 -16.04 -12.92 -0.85
N ASP A 92 -15.41 -13.37 -1.92
CA ASP A 92 -16.10 -13.93 -3.08
C ASP A 92 -16.43 -15.40 -2.80
N VAL A 93 -17.73 -15.71 -2.73
CA VAL A 93 -18.22 -17.05 -2.39
C VAL A 93 -17.93 -18.05 -3.50
N GLU A 94 -18.05 -17.63 -4.77
CA GLU A 94 -17.86 -18.50 -5.93
C GLU A 94 -16.38 -18.80 -6.14
N ALA A 95 -15.53 -17.77 -6.13
CA ALA A 95 -14.09 -17.92 -6.27
C ALA A 95 -13.40 -18.41 -4.97
N ARG A 96 -14.13 -18.48 -3.85
CA ARG A 96 -13.66 -18.87 -2.52
C ARG A 96 -12.38 -18.14 -2.10
N ARG A 97 -12.33 -16.84 -2.37
CA ARG A 97 -11.17 -15.98 -2.08
C ARG A 97 -11.60 -14.56 -1.74
N PHE A 98 -10.74 -13.84 -1.02
CA PHE A 98 -10.90 -12.40 -0.88
C PHE A 98 -10.55 -11.71 -2.20
N VAL A 99 -11.46 -10.87 -2.69
CA VAL A 99 -11.26 -10.04 -3.88
C VAL A 99 -11.30 -8.58 -3.48
N ARG A 100 -10.47 -7.75 -4.12
CA ARG A 100 -10.49 -6.29 -3.91
C ARG A 100 -11.81 -5.73 -4.44
N CYS A 101 -12.38 -4.78 -3.72
CA CYS A 101 -13.63 -4.14 -4.09
C CYS A 101 -13.64 -2.66 -3.67
N ALA A 102 -14.67 -1.94 -4.11
CA ALA A 102 -14.95 -0.58 -3.65
C ALA A 102 -15.56 -0.61 -2.23
N PRO A 103 -15.40 0.48 -1.44
CA PRO A 103 -15.85 0.51 -0.05
C PRO A 103 -17.37 0.40 0.13
N ASP A 104 -18.13 0.80 -0.87
CA ASP A 104 -19.61 0.77 -0.91
C ASP A 104 -20.19 -0.60 -1.27
N VAL A 105 -19.34 -1.57 -1.64
CA VAL A 105 -19.81 -2.94 -1.92
C VAL A 105 -20.27 -3.61 -0.62
N GLU A 106 -21.48 -4.17 -0.63
CA GLU A 106 -22.03 -4.89 0.51
C GLU A 106 -21.12 -6.05 0.95
N GLY A 107 -20.88 -6.13 2.26
CA GLY A 107 -19.97 -7.11 2.86
C GLY A 107 -18.48 -6.81 2.63
N SER A 108 -18.13 -5.62 2.12
CA SER A 108 -16.73 -5.19 2.07
C SER A 108 -16.19 -4.93 3.48
N GLY A 109 -14.87 -5.11 3.62
CA GLY A 109 -14.12 -4.75 4.83
C GLY A 109 -12.70 -4.32 4.48
N PRO A 110 -11.94 -3.79 5.46
CA PRO A 110 -10.59 -3.29 5.24
C PRO A 110 -9.61 -4.35 4.67
N ASP A 111 -8.88 -4.01 3.61
CA ASP A 111 -7.83 -4.85 3.01
C ASP A 111 -6.49 -4.68 3.76
N LEU A 112 -6.39 -5.33 4.92
CA LEU A 112 -5.18 -5.28 5.75
C LEU A 112 -3.98 -5.95 5.08
N SER A 113 -4.20 -6.97 4.23
CA SER A 113 -3.13 -7.62 3.47
C SER A 113 -2.45 -6.60 2.55
N ARG A 114 -3.24 -5.86 1.78
CA ARG A 114 -2.71 -4.76 0.96
C ARG A 114 -2.09 -3.66 1.80
N LEU A 115 -2.66 -3.33 2.96
CA LEU A 115 -2.06 -2.36 3.88
C LEU A 115 -0.62 -2.74 4.24
N TYR A 116 -0.41 -3.95 4.75
CA TYR A 116 0.92 -4.42 5.17
C TYR A 116 1.92 -4.60 4.02
N GLU A 117 1.44 -4.81 2.80
CA GLU A 117 2.28 -4.97 1.60
C GLU A 117 2.65 -3.63 0.95
N ASN A 118 1.70 -2.70 0.89
CA ASN A 118 1.79 -1.51 0.02
C ASN A 118 1.92 -0.19 0.79
N ALA A 119 1.56 -0.14 2.07
CA ALA A 119 1.83 1.01 2.92
C ALA A 119 3.22 0.92 3.58
N ARG A 120 3.64 1.99 4.24
CA ARG A 120 4.76 1.99 5.19
C ARG A 120 4.23 2.39 6.57
N TRP A 121 4.85 1.83 7.60
CA TRP A 121 4.61 2.30 8.96
C TRP A 121 5.37 3.61 9.18
N ASP A 122 4.66 4.63 9.63
CA ASP A 122 5.27 5.84 10.18
C ASP A 122 5.36 5.69 11.70
N GLN A 123 6.56 5.38 12.19
CA GLN A 123 6.79 5.11 13.61
C GLN A 123 6.54 6.35 14.49
N ALA A 124 6.83 7.55 13.99
CA ALA A 124 6.66 8.77 14.75
C ALA A 124 5.17 9.11 14.91
N ALA A 125 4.41 8.96 13.82
CA ALA A 125 2.96 9.18 13.82
C ALA A 125 2.15 7.98 14.33
N ARG A 126 2.80 6.82 14.50
CA ARG A 126 2.19 5.52 14.88
C ARG A 126 0.98 5.18 14.01
N ARG A 127 1.15 5.31 12.70
CA ARG A 127 0.10 4.99 11.72
C ARG A 127 0.68 4.51 10.40
N TRP A 128 -0.13 3.84 9.62
CA TRP A 128 0.20 3.50 8.25
C TRP A 128 0.03 4.71 7.33
N VAL A 129 0.98 4.88 6.40
CA VAL A 129 0.93 5.92 5.35
C VAL A 129 1.19 5.27 4.00
N ARG A 130 0.59 5.82 2.94
CA ARG A 130 0.84 5.35 1.57
C ARG A 130 2.33 5.49 1.25
N ARG A 131 2.87 4.52 0.51
CA ARG A 131 4.25 4.63 0.01
C ARG A 131 4.33 5.68 -1.09
N ARG A 132 5.36 6.49 -1.02
CA ARG A 132 5.72 7.46 -2.06
C ARG A 132 6.53 6.76 -3.14
N ALA A 133 6.20 7.01 -4.39
CA ALA A 133 6.78 6.40 -5.55
C ALA A 133 7.36 7.45 -6.49
N VAL A 134 8.57 7.21 -6.98
CA VAL A 134 9.10 7.89 -8.17
C VAL A 134 8.97 6.96 -9.37
N LEU A 135 8.54 7.50 -10.49
CA LEU A 135 8.43 6.74 -11.73
C LEU A 135 9.75 6.81 -12.49
N PHE A 136 10.20 5.68 -13.01
CA PHE A 136 11.38 5.63 -13.86
C PHE A 136 11.06 5.01 -15.21
N SER A 137 11.30 5.77 -16.28
CA SER A 137 11.07 5.36 -17.66
C SER A 137 12.33 5.56 -18.51
N ARG A 138 12.61 4.64 -19.43
CA ARG A 138 13.65 4.84 -20.45
C ARG A 138 13.28 4.16 -21.75
N ALA A 139 13.74 4.71 -22.86
CA ALA A 139 13.64 4.03 -24.14
C ALA A 139 14.54 2.78 -24.13
N VAL A 140 14.08 1.71 -24.77
CA VAL A 140 14.93 0.58 -25.17
C VAL A 140 15.00 0.55 -26.70
N ARG A 141 16.16 0.20 -27.22
CA ARG A 141 16.40 0.08 -28.66
C ARG A 141 15.42 -0.93 -29.26
N GLY A 142 14.71 -0.53 -30.31
CA GLY A 142 13.71 -1.37 -30.98
C GLY A 142 12.36 -1.47 -30.25
N GLY A 143 12.19 -0.84 -29.09
CA GLY A 143 10.90 -0.76 -28.41
C GLY A 143 9.93 0.17 -29.15
N ARG A 144 8.67 -0.27 -29.31
CA ARG A 144 7.62 0.51 -29.97
C ARG A 144 6.95 1.54 -29.04
N ALA A 145 6.92 1.27 -27.74
CA ALA A 145 6.29 2.16 -26.76
C ALA A 145 7.13 3.41 -26.51
N THR A 146 6.48 4.56 -26.59
CA THR A 146 7.00 5.89 -26.25
C THR A 146 7.24 6.04 -24.74
N ILE A 147 8.02 7.04 -24.33
CA ILE A 147 8.21 7.35 -22.89
C ILE A 147 6.88 7.71 -22.23
N GLU A 148 6.00 8.42 -22.94
CA GLU A 148 4.69 8.82 -22.42
C GLU A 148 3.80 7.62 -22.11
N GLU A 149 3.69 6.66 -23.04
CA GLU A 149 2.92 5.42 -22.82
C GLU A 149 3.45 4.61 -21.64
N LEU A 150 4.77 4.54 -21.51
CA LEU A 150 5.44 3.83 -20.42
C LEU A 150 5.18 4.50 -19.07
N THR A 151 5.29 5.83 -19.02
CA THR A 151 4.96 6.61 -17.82
C THR A 151 3.49 6.47 -17.45
N LYS A 152 2.58 6.49 -18.42
CA LYS A 152 1.14 6.24 -18.20
C LYS A 152 0.89 4.86 -17.61
N GLN A 153 1.58 3.83 -18.11
CA GLN A 153 1.51 2.48 -17.55
C GLN A 153 2.00 2.42 -16.09
N ALA A 154 3.14 3.07 -15.79
CA ALA A 154 3.68 3.14 -14.43
C ALA A 154 2.73 3.89 -13.48
N ARG A 155 2.12 5.00 -13.91
CA ARG A 155 1.10 5.73 -13.15
C ARG A 155 -0.12 4.87 -12.83
N ARG A 156 -0.62 4.13 -13.83
CA ARG A 156 -1.73 3.19 -13.64
C ARG A 156 -1.39 2.15 -12.59
N TYR A 157 -0.20 1.56 -12.66
CA TYR A 157 0.28 0.60 -11.66
C TYR A 157 0.33 1.23 -10.25
N CYS A 158 0.87 2.45 -10.11
CA CYS A 158 0.86 3.16 -8.83
C CYS A 158 -0.56 3.35 -8.28
N ALA A 159 -1.52 3.76 -9.11
CA ALA A 159 -2.91 3.91 -8.70
C ALA A 159 -3.52 2.58 -8.24
N GLU A 160 -3.27 1.50 -8.98
CA GLU A 160 -3.74 0.14 -8.65
C GLU A 160 -3.11 -0.40 -7.36
N GLN A 161 -1.85 -0.06 -7.07
CA GLN A 161 -1.19 -0.41 -5.81
C GLN A 161 -1.52 0.56 -4.67
N GLY A 162 -2.00 1.77 -4.98
CA GLY A 162 -2.29 2.85 -4.04
C GLY A 162 -1.03 3.60 -3.58
N TYR A 163 0.00 3.66 -4.41
CA TYR A 163 1.18 4.48 -4.17
C TYR A 163 0.90 5.94 -4.49
N GLU A 164 1.52 6.84 -3.74
CA GLU A 164 1.53 8.27 -4.01
C GLU A 164 2.69 8.60 -4.97
N VAL A 165 2.40 9.12 -6.16
CA VAL A 165 3.45 9.49 -7.11
C VAL A 165 4.03 10.86 -6.76
N VAL A 166 5.32 10.91 -6.41
CA VAL A 166 6.01 12.14 -5.95
C VAL A 166 7.02 12.69 -6.97
N GLY A 167 7.33 11.94 -8.03
CA GLY A 167 8.27 12.39 -9.05
C GLY A 167 8.36 11.44 -10.25
N GLU A 168 8.98 11.92 -11.32
CA GLU A 168 9.19 11.17 -12.57
C GLU A 168 10.58 11.43 -13.13
N HIS A 169 11.25 10.36 -13.54
CA HIS A 169 12.62 10.40 -14.01
C HIS A 169 12.77 9.63 -15.32
N VAL A 170 13.53 10.19 -16.26
CA VAL A 170 13.70 9.61 -17.61
C VAL A 170 15.17 9.42 -17.99
N GLY A 171 15.47 8.28 -18.62
CA GLY A 171 16.77 8.02 -19.25
C GLY A 171 17.89 7.63 -18.27
N ALA A 172 19.14 7.64 -18.73
CA ALA A 172 20.26 7.14 -17.91
C ALA A 172 20.55 8.03 -16.69
N ARG A 173 20.41 9.35 -16.84
CA ARG A 173 20.54 10.31 -15.74
C ARG A 173 19.40 10.17 -14.74
N GLY A 174 18.17 10.04 -15.23
CA GLY A 174 16.98 9.87 -14.38
C GLY A 174 17.06 8.66 -13.45
N TRP A 175 17.78 7.59 -13.83
CA TRP A 175 17.97 6.47 -12.91
C TRP A 175 18.70 6.88 -11.63
N ARG A 176 19.77 7.68 -11.75
CA ARG A 176 20.54 8.14 -10.57
C ARG A 176 19.72 9.09 -9.71
N GLU A 177 18.92 9.94 -10.34
CA GLU A 177 18.02 10.87 -9.65
C GLU A 177 16.91 10.11 -8.89
N ALA A 178 16.35 9.06 -9.49
CA ALA A 178 15.38 8.20 -8.81
C ALA A 178 15.96 7.48 -7.59
N VAL A 179 17.22 7.01 -7.66
CA VAL A 179 17.90 6.40 -6.51
C VAL A 179 18.20 7.45 -5.44
N ALA A 180 18.63 8.66 -5.83
CA ALA A 180 18.87 9.76 -4.90
C ALA A 180 17.59 10.18 -4.16
N ASP A 181 16.45 10.23 -4.84
CA ASP A 181 15.16 10.51 -4.18
C ASP A 181 14.79 9.45 -3.12
N VAL A 182 15.20 8.20 -3.31
CA VAL A 182 15.02 7.16 -2.30
C VAL A 182 15.97 7.36 -1.13
N ASP A 183 17.26 7.60 -1.41
CA ASP A 183 18.31 7.79 -0.41
C ASP A 183 18.02 9.01 0.50
N GLU A 184 17.51 10.08 -0.09
CA GLU A 184 17.09 11.30 0.61
C GLU A 184 15.73 11.16 1.32
N GLY A 185 15.09 9.99 1.23
CA GLY A 185 13.80 9.73 1.85
C GLY A 185 12.65 10.54 1.24
N LYS A 186 12.74 10.97 -0.02
CA LYS A 186 11.62 11.57 -0.77
C LYS A 186 10.68 10.52 -1.33
N ALA A 187 11.20 9.34 -1.64
CA ALA A 187 10.44 8.21 -2.16
C ALA A 187 10.79 6.91 -1.41
N ASP A 188 9.84 5.99 -1.37
CA ASP A 188 10.01 4.66 -0.76
C ASP A 188 10.12 3.56 -1.84
N VAL A 189 9.69 3.88 -3.06
CA VAL A 189 9.59 2.94 -4.18
C VAL A 189 10.04 3.59 -5.49
N VAL A 190 10.84 2.90 -6.29
CA VAL A 190 11.06 3.22 -7.71
C VAL A 190 10.15 2.32 -8.54
N VAL A 191 9.20 2.92 -9.26
CA VAL A 191 8.28 2.18 -10.12
C VAL A 191 8.75 2.23 -11.56
N VAL A 192 8.94 1.05 -12.14
CA VAL A 192 9.31 0.88 -13.55
C VAL A 192 8.18 0.23 -14.33
N PRO A 193 7.96 0.58 -15.61
CA PRO A 193 6.84 0.02 -16.37
C PRO A 193 7.09 -1.40 -16.86
N SER A 194 8.36 -1.83 -16.95
CA SER A 194 8.74 -3.22 -17.24
C SER A 194 10.18 -3.52 -16.81
N LEU A 195 10.53 -4.80 -16.71
CA LEU A 195 11.86 -5.27 -16.28
C LEU A 195 12.99 -4.79 -17.22
N GLU A 196 12.74 -4.77 -18.53
CA GLU A 196 13.71 -4.38 -19.55
C GLU A 196 14.12 -2.89 -19.41
N ARG A 197 13.31 -2.09 -18.70
CA ARG A 197 13.64 -0.70 -18.41
C ARG A 197 14.73 -0.58 -17.35
N LEU A 198 14.96 -1.62 -16.55
CA LEU A 198 16.13 -1.68 -15.67
C LEU A 198 17.42 -2.02 -16.45
N GLY A 199 17.34 -2.53 -17.67
CA GLY A 199 18.49 -2.93 -18.47
C GLY A 199 18.49 -4.42 -18.77
N PHE A 200 19.66 -4.99 -19.05
CA PHE A 200 19.79 -6.40 -19.44
C PHE A 200 20.81 -7.12 -18.56
N GLY A 201 20.51 -8.38 -18.21
CA GLY A 201 21.39 -9.24 -17.43
C GLY A 201 21.78 -8.62 -16.08
N LYS A 202 23.08 -8.50 -15.85
CA LYS A 202 23.66 -7.98 -14.59
C LYS A 202 23.14 -6.60 -14.20
N GLN A 203 22.83 -5.73 -15.18
CA GLN A 203 22.37 -4.36 -14.93
C GLN A 203 21.06 -4.30 -14.13
N VAL A 204 20.17 -5.27 -14.33
CA VAL A 204 18.89 -5.33 -13.60
C VAL A 204 19.15 -5.48 -12.11
N PHE A 205 20.01 -6.43 -11.74
CA PHE A 205 20.35 -6.72 -10.34
C PHE A 205 21.10 -5.55 -9.70
N GLU A 206 22.11 -5.00 -10.38
CA GLU A 206 22.85 -3.82 -9.88
C GLU A 206 21.93 -2.64 -9.58
N ARG A 207 20.88 -2.45 -10.37
CA ARG A 207 19.89 -1.39 -10.15
C ARG A 207 18.93 -1.71 -9.00
N VAL A 208 18.45 -2.94 -8.90
CA VAL A 208 17.62 -3.36 -7.77
C VAL A 208 18.41 -3.21 -6.47
N ASP A 209 19.67 -3.64 -6.45
CA ASP A 209 20.56 -3.53 -5.29
C ASP A 209 20.85 -2.08 -4.93
N ALA A 210 21.04 -1.19 -5.92
CA ALA A 210 21.23 0.23 -5.66
C ALA A 210 20.03 0.87 -4.92
N VAL A 211 18.80 0.55 -5.34
CA VAL A 211 17.59 1.05 -4.66
C VAL A 211 17.45 0.45 -3.26
N ARG A 212 17.79 -0.83 -3.08
CA ARG A 212 17.75 -1.49 -1.76
C ARG A 212 18.80 -0.94 -0.81
N ALA A 213 20.00 -0.65 -1.30
CA ALA A 213 21.07 -0.03 -0.51
C ALA A 213 20.66 1.36 -0.01
N ALA A 214 19.85 2.09 -0.80
CA ALA A 214 19.24 3.37 -0.40
C ALA A 214 18.00 3.21 0.52
N GLY A 215 17.63 1.98 0.93
CA GLY A 215 16.48 1.72 1.81
C GLY A 215 15.12 1.62 1.11
N GLY A 216 15.08 1.67 -0.23
CA GLY A 216 13.85 1.56 -1.01
C GLY A 216 13.61 0.17 -1.60
N ARG A 217 12.61 0.09 -2.48
CA ARG A 217 12.32 -1.09 -3.31
C ARG A 217 12.01 -0.71 -4.75
N VAL A 218 12.20 -1.65 -5.67
CA VAL A 218 11.74 -1.51 -7.06
C VAL A 218 10.43 -2.27 -7.23
N ALA A 219 9.46 -1.67 -7.92
CA ALA A 219 8.17 -2.29 -8.23
C ALA A 219 7.76 -1.98 -9.67
N GLY A 220 6.79 -2.72 -10.21
CA GLY A 220 6.30 -2.48 -11.55
C GLY A 220 5.39 -3.58 -12.07
N PRO A 221 4.68 -3.36 -13.19
CA PRO A 221 4.00 -4.43 -13.91
C PRO A 221 4.97 -5.56 -14.25
N GLY A 222 4.63 -6.79 -13.91
CA GLY A 222 5.48 -7.96 -14.20
C GLY A 222 6.70 -8.13 -13.28
N LEU A 223 6.99 -7.16 -12.41
CA LEU A 223 8.17 -7.14 -11.56
C LEU A 223 7.81 -7.43 -10.10
N ARG A 224 8.30 -8.56 -9.57
CA ARG A 224 8.28 -8.84 -8.12
C ARG A 224 9.70 -9.02 -7.63
N VAL A 225 10.09 -8.27 -6.61
CA VAL A 225 11.36 -8.47 -5.91
C VAL A 225 11.05 -9.12 -4.57
N GLY A 226 11.51 -10.36 -4.38
CA GLY A 226 11.37 -11.08 -3.11
C GLY A 226 12.14 -10.39 -1.98
N ALA A 227 11.82 -10.76 -0.73
CA ALA A 227 12.55 -10.25 0.44
C ALA A 227 14.05 -10.63 0.40
N ASP A 228 14.38 -11.74 -0.23
CA ASP A 228 15.75 -12.21 -0.50
C ASP A 228 16.45 -11.41 -1.63
N GLY A 229 15.76 -10.49 -2.29
CA GLY A 229 16.26 -9.73 -3.42
C GLY A 229 16.10 -10.41 -4.77
N ARG A 230 15.57 -11.63 -4.82
CA ARG A 230 15.39 -12.32 -6.10
C ARG A 230 14.29 -11.63 -6.90
N VAL A 231 14.62 -11.27 -8.13
CA VAL A 231 13.66 -10.79 -9.11
C VAL A 231 12.90 -12.00 -9.63
N VAL A 232 11.63 -12.11 -9.27
CA VAL A 232 10.70 -13.08 -9.83
C VAL A 232 9.91 -12.35 -10.91
N ALA A 233 10.16 -12.69 -12.18
CA ALA A 233 9.26 -12.28 -13.24
C ALA A 233 7.90 -12.89 -12.94
N SER A 234 6.88 -12.06 -12.69
CA SER A 234 5.53 -12.61 -12.65
C SER A 234 5.12 -12.86 -14.08
N THR A 235 4.88 -14.13 -14.43
CA THR A 235 4.20 -14.51 -15.67
C THR A 235 2.78 -13.95 -15.61
N SER A 236 2.63 -12.68 -15.97
CA SER A 236 1.34 -12.01 -16.06
C SER A 236 0.66 -12.45 -17.36
N THR A 237 0.13 -13.66 -17.36
CA THR A 237 -0.85 -14.14 -18.34
C THR A 237 -1.84 -15.06 -17.64
N GLU A 238 -2.64 -14.48 -16.76
CA GLU A 238 -4.05 -14.87 -16.66
C GLU A 238 -4.83 -13.61 -17.05
N HIS A 239 -4.70 -13.23 -18.33
CA HIS A 239 -5.85 -12.59 -18.96
C HIS A 239 -6.89 -13.71 -19.05
N GLU A 240 -7.85 -13.68 -18.13
CA GLU A 240 -9.11 -14.38 -18.26
C GLU A 240 -9.69 -13.98 -19.63
N GLU A 241 -9.46 -14.82 -20.65
CA GLU A 241 -10.23 -14.77 -21.88
C GLU A 241 -11.67 -15.02 -21.46
N ASP A 242 -12.53 -14.01 -21.54
CA ASP A 242 -13.96 -14.15 -21.34
C ASP A 242 -14.49 -15.17 -22.35
N PRO A 243 -14.93 -16.37 -21.94
CA PRO A 243 -15.35 -17.41 -22.87
C PRO A 243 -16.76 -17.15 -23.45
N ARG A 244 -17.30 -15.93 -23.37
CA ARG A 244 -18.67 -15.59 -23.80
C ARG A 244 -18.78 -14.88 -25.15
N GLY A 245 -17.81 -15.06 -26.04
CA GLY A 245 -17.89 -14.61 -27.43
C GLY A 245 -18.13 -15.77 -28.40
N ASP A 246 -19.37 -16.29 -28.45
CA ASP A 246 -20.05 -16.71 -29.68
C ASP A 246 -21.41 -17.39 -29.35
N ARG A 247 -22.49 -16.67 -29.65
CA ARG A 247 -23.82 -17.22 -29.93
C ARG A 247 -24.35 -16.58 -31.20
#